data_AF-A0A553XIJ9-F1
#
_entry.id   AF-A0A553XIJ9-F1
#
_cell.length_a   1.000
_cell.length_b   1.000
_cell.length_c   1.000
_cell.angle_alpha   90.00
_cell.angle_beta   90.00
_cell.angle_gamma   90.00
#
_symmetry.space_group_name_H-M   'P 1'
#
loop_
_entity.id
_entity.type
_entity.pdbx_description
1 polymer ?
#
loop_
_entity_poly.entity_id
_entity_poly.type
_entity_poly.pdbx_seq_one_letter_code
_entity_poly.pdbx_strand_id
1 'polypeptide(L)'
;EMGIRDSPAPPAARPTDPSYADGARRTGPVPGPAARRADGRGRTPDRAARRRFARHFAELAAALTVQPGGTATQADRFAAGLHGLADLARDHADLPALLRSEAALRLLERACRAPGALPAAHAAQVPDLLAVTTHLDEALRPLSLDWYGDGAPGLDTVDLCHATAAGPTALAGLLAKRFFGTPLLVTEDGPGLRAHHLDRATTPLNAPARALLAAFQRALAAETYARATLITPGTAHARRWQERCGAAPQRLRTVHPGVPAGPFLRVPDAVADGATTLVWAGPVEPAKDLAGLLRAFAHVRTAVPDATLRIVGGPGDAPDAAAYLAHCRALADRLFPGAPGPVRFEEPAAPGAPPVADAYA
;
A
#
# COMPACT_ATOMS: atom_id res chain seq x y z
N GLU A 1 -29.28 -23.19 63.44
CA GLU A 1 -29.51 -23.55 62.03
C GLU A 1 -29.18 -22.32 61.19
N MET A 2 -28.08 -22.33 60.40
CA MET A 2 -28.04 -22.67 58.96
C MET A 2 -28.84 -21.64 58.12
N GLY A 3 -28.35 -20.90 57.12
CA GLY A 3 -27.06 -20.76 56.43
C GLY A 3 -27.23 -19.88 55.17
N ILE A 4 -26.18 -19.10 54.82
CA ILE A 4 -25.62 -18.76 53.49
C ILE A 4 -26.55 -18.54 52.26
N ARG A 5 -26.46 -17.37 51.57
CA ARG A 5 -25.85 -17.18 50.21
C ARG A 5 -26.13 -15.82 49.54
N ASP A 6 -25.10 -15.41 48.81
CA ASP A 6 -24.87 -14.21 47.99
C ASP A 6 -25.73 -14.03 46.72
N SER A 7 -25.70 -12.79 46.22
CA SER A 7 -25.42 -12.36 44.83
C SER A 7 -26.46 -11.46 44.12
N PRO A 8 -25.99 -10.60 43.19
CA PRO A 8 -26.44 -9.22 43.03
C PRO A 8 -27.24 -8.94 41.75
N ALA A 9 -27.86 -7.77 41.68
CA ALA A 9 -28.48 -7.22 40.48
C ALA A 9 -27.43 -6.85 39.41
N PRO A 10 -27.70 -7.08 38.11
CA PRO A 10 -26.73 -6.83 37.05
C PRO A 10 -26.63 -5.33 36.70
N PRO A 11 -25.45 -4.86 36.25
CA PRO A 11 -25.22 -3.47 35.86
C PRO A 11 -25.83 -3.15 34.48
N ALA A 12 -26.33 -1.91 34.36
CA ALA A 12 -26.78 -1.32 33.12
C ALA A 12 -25.65 -1.28 32.08
N ALA A 13 -25.94 -1.81 30.89
CA ALA A 13 -25.05 -1.80 29.74
C ALA A 13 -24.71 -0.36 29.32
N ARG A 14 -23.41 -0.08 29.20
CA ARG A 14 -22.87 1.15 28.62
C ARG A 14 -23.07 1.13 27.09
N PRO A 15 -23.25 2.30 26.44
CA PRO A 15 -23.33 2.36 24.99
C PRO A 15 -21.99 1.93 24.36
N THR A 16 -22.05 0.91 23.54
CA THR A 16 -20.94 0.40 22.72
C THR A 16 -20.58 1.42 21.64
N ASP A 17 -19.27 1.67 21.51
CA ASP A 17 -18.63 2.40 20.40
C ASP A 17 -19.24 2.05 19.04
N PRO A 18 -19.39 3.02 18.11
CA PRO A 18 -19.65 2.73 16.71
C PRO A 18 -18.35 2.21 16.10
N SER A 19 -18.02 0.95 16.42
CA SER A 19 -17.12 0.18 15.58
C SER A 19 -17.76 0.11 14.18
N TYR A 20 -16.92 0.30 13.17
CA TYR A 20 -17.22 0.08 11.76
C TYR A 20 -17.84 -1.32 11.59
N ALA A 21 -19.16 -1.40 11.72
CA ALA A 21 -19.92 -2.63 11.59
C ALA A 21 -20.14 -2.91 10.10
N ASP A 22 -19.45 -3.95 9.64
CA ASP A 22 -19.92 -4.90 8.65
C ASP A 22 -20.41 -4.33 7.31
N GLY A 23 -19.56 -3.52 6.68
CA GLY A 23 -19.58 -3.42 5.22
C GLY A 23 -19.12 -4.76 4.67
N ALA A 24 -20.04 -5.53 4.09
CA ALA A 24 -19.82 -6.84 3.49
C ALA A 24 -18.44 -6.92 2.81
N ARG A 25 -17.46 -7.50 3.51
CA ARG A 25 -16.18 -7.86 2.91
C ARG A 25 -16.48 -8.99 1.95
N ARG A 26 -16.81 -8.67 0.70
CA ARG A 26 -16.52 -9.58 -0.41
C ARG A 26 -15.01 -9.59 -0.64
N THR A 27 -14.25 -10.06 0.36
CA THR A 27 -13.11 -10.91 0.05
C THR A 27 -13.73 -12.23 -0.36
N GLY A 28 -14.28 -12.29 -1.58
CA GLY A 28 -14.73 -13.55 -2.13
C GLY A 28 -13.61 -14.57 -1.94
N PRO A 29 -13.89 -15.79 -1.47
CA PRO A 29 -12.85 -16.80 -1.35
C PRO A 29 -12.16 -16.89 -2.70
N VAL A 30 -10.85 -16.65 -2.76
CA VAL A 30 -10.08 -16.96 -3.96
C VAL A 30 -10.29 -18.46 -4.15
N PRO A 31 -11.02 -18.92 -5.18
CA PRO A 31 -11.26 -20.34 -5.33
C PRO A 31 -9.88 -20.95 -5.54
N GLY A 32 -9.50 -21.88 -4.65
CA GLY A 32 -8.27 -22.64 -4.81
C GLY A 32 -8.22 -23.25 -6.21
N PRO A 33 -7.03 -23.56 -6.74
CA PRO A 33 -6.86 -24.06 -8.11
C PRO A 33 -7.74 -25.29 -8.43
N ALA A 34 -8.19 -26.03 -7.41
CA ALA A 34 -9.13 -27.15 -7.53
C ALA A 34 -10.61 -26.71 -7.71
N ALA A 35 -11.06 -25.62 -7.09
CA ALA A 35 -12.46 -25.16 -7.20
C ALA A 35 -12.76 -24.50 -8.56
N ARG A 36 -11.74 -24.02 -9.28
CA ARG A 36 -11.89 -23.47 -10.65
C ARG A 36 -12.18 -24.53 -11.71
N ARG A 37 -12.00 -25.81 -11.40
CA ARG A 37 -12.23 -26.91 -12.36
C ARG A 37 -13.70 -27.32 -12.44
N ALA A 38 -14.55 -26.93 -11.48
CA ALA A 38 -15.92 -27.43 -11.40
C ALA A 38 -16.93 -26.61 -12.22
N ASP A 39 -16.83 -25.27 -12.26
CA ASP A 39 -17.91 -24.42 -12.83
C ASP A 39 -17.54 -23.51 -14.01
N GLY A 40 -16.32 -23.58 -14.54
CA GLY A 40 -15.93 -22.74 -15.67
C GLY A 40 -15.04 -23.49 -16.64
N ARG A 41 -15.62 -24.04 -17.72
CA ARG A 41 -14.83 -24.32 -18.92
C ARG A 41 -14.28 -22.98 -19.41
N GLY A 42 -13.05 -22.64 -19.03
CA GLY A 42 -12.33 -21.50 -19.60
C GLY A 42 -12.40 -21.63 -21.11
N ARG A 43 -13.17 -20.76 -21.77
CA ARG A 43 -13.24 -20.74 -23.22
C ARG A 43 -11.82 -20.45 -23.70
N THR A 44 -11.25 -21.38 -24.46
CA THR A 44 -9.97 -21.14 -25.10
C THR A 44 -10.08 -19.84 -25.89
N PRO A 45 -9.20 -18.86 -25.67
CA PRO A 45 -9.32 -17.57 -26.32
C PRO A 45 -9.35 -17.77 -27.84
N ASP A 46 -10.39 -17.25 -28.49
CA ASP A 46 -10.52 -17.36 -29.94
C ASP A 46 -9.44 -16.52 -30.65
N ARG A 47 -9.36 -16.65 -31.98
CA ARG A 47 -8.34 -15.95 -32.77
C ARG A 47 -8.51 -14.42 -32.71
N ALA A 48 -9.72 -13.92 -32.58
CA ALA A 48 -10.00 -12.48 -32.52
C ALA A 48 -9.58 -11.89 -31.16
N ALA A 49 -9.93 -12.56 -30.06
CA ALA A 49 -9.51 -12.24 -28.70
C ALA A 49 -7.98 -12.24 -28.58
N ARG A 50 -7.28 -13.24 -29.14
CA ARG A 50 -5.80 -13.27 -29.17
C ARG A 50 -5.20 -12.08 -29.93
N ARG A 51 -5.79 -11.68 -31.06
CA ARG A 51 -5.32 -10.51 -31.85
C ARG A 51 -5.56 -9.20 -31.09
N ARG A 52 -6.74 -9.02 -30.50
CA ARG A 52 -7.05 -7.85 -29.65
C ARG A 52 -6.12 -7.80 -28.45
N PHE A 53 -5.91 -8.93 -27.76
CA PHE A 53 -4.97 -9.04 -26.64
C PHE A 53 -3.57 -8.61 -27.06
N ALA A 54 -3.05 -9.16 -28.16
CA ALA A 54 -1.72 -8.82 -28.64
C ALA A 54 -1.55 -7.31 -28.89
N ARG A 55 -2.59 -6.65 -29.44
CA ARG A 55 -2.59 -5.19 -29.62
C ARG A 55 -2.56 -4.44 -28.28
N HIS A 56 -3.48 -4.73 -27.38
CA HIS A 56 -3.58 -4.02 -26.10
C HIS A 56 -2.38 -4.29 -25.18
N PHE A 57 -1.89 -5.53 -25.14
CA PHE A 57 -0.70 -5.88 -24.39
C PHE A 57 0.57 -5.29 -24.98
N ALA A 58 0.67 -5.12 -26.30
CA ALA A 58 1.80 -4.42 -26.92
C ALA A 58 1.86 -2.94 -26.51
N GLU A 59 0.71 -2.23 -26.47
CA GLU A 59 0.65 -0.84 -26.01
C GLU A 59 1.05 -0.73 -24.53
N LEU A 60 0.54 -1.64 -23.70
CA LEU A 60 0.93 -1.73 -22.29
C LEU A 60 2.44 -1.94 -22.17
N ALA A 61 2.99 -2.98 -22.81
CA ALA A 61 4.40 -3.32 -22.74
C ALA A 61 5.32 -2.19 -23.23
N ALA A 62 4.95 -1.53 -24.34
CA ALA A 62 5.68 -0.38 -24.86
C ALA A 62 5.70 0.79 -23.87
N ALA A 63 4.61 1.02 -23.13
CA ALA A 63 4.58 2.05 -22.09
C ALA A 63 5.49 1.71 -20.90
N LEU A 64 5.68 0.42 -20.58
CA LEU A 64 6.53 -0.04 -19.47
C LEU A 64 8.03 0.04 -19.79
N THR A 65 8.40 -0.03 -21.07
CA THR A 65 9.80 -0.17 -21.47
C THR A 65 10.47 1.14 -21.82
N VAL A 66 9.75 2.27 -21.93
CA VAL A 66 10.36 3.59 -22.24
C VAL A 66 10.68 4.40 -20.98
N GLN A 67 11.59 5.37 -21.11
CA GLN A 67 11.95 6.26 -20.01
C GLN A 67 10.71 6.96 -19.40
N PRO A 68 10.55 6.94 -18.07
CA PRO A 68 9.48 7.67 -17.42
C PRO A 68 9.72 9.17 -17.61
N GLY A 69 8.87 9.81 -18.41
CA GLY A 69 9.02 11.23 -18.77
C GLY A 69 7.73 12.00 -18.87
N GLY A 70 6.59 11.42 -18.48
CA GLY A 70 5.29 12.11 -18.52
C GLY A 70 4.87 12.59 -19.91
N THR A 71 5.44 12.01 -20.97
CA THR A 71 4.97 12.32 -22.33
C THR A 71 3.53 11.84 -22.43
N ALA A 72 2.62 12.70 -22.92
CA ALA A 72 1.22 12.36 -23.09
C ALA A 72 1.07 11.03 -23.83
N THR A 73 1.91 10.80 -24.85
CA THR A 73 1.96 9.55 -25.62
C THR A 73 2.23 8.30 -24.77
N GLN A 74 3.13 8.32 -23.79
CA GLN A 74 3.37 7.15 -22.92
C GLN A 74 2.15 6.84 -22.05
N ALA A 75 1.55 7.88 -21.44
CA ALA A 75 0.35 7.73 -20.63
C ALA A 75 -0.82 7.21 -21.45
N ASP A 76 -1.00 7.73 -22.67
CA ASP A 76 -2.04 7.30 -23.61
C ASP A 76 -1.88 5.82 -24.00
N ARG A 77 -0.65 5.37 -24.27
CA ARG A 77 -0.37 3.95 -24.56
C ARG A 77 -0.69 3.04 -23.37
N PHE A 78 -0.27 3.44 -22.17
CA PHE A 78 -0.58 2.67 -20.96
C PHE A 78 -2.09 2.57 -20.75
N ALA A 79 -2.80 3.70 -20.83
CA ALA A 79 -4.24 3.76 -20.68
C ALA A 79 -4.94 2.90 -21.75
N ALA A 80 -4.58 3.04 -23.03
CA ALA A 80 -5.14 2.25 -24.12
C ALA A 80 -4.89 0.75 -23.96
N GLY A 81 -3.72 0.36 -23.46
CA GLY A 81 -3.39 -1.01 -23.12
C GLY A 81 -4.24 -1.54 -21.97
N LEU A 82 -4.19 -0.90 -20.81
CA LEU A 82 -4.93 -1.30 -19.60
C LEU A 82 -6.43 -1.41 -19.87
N HIS A 83 -7.01 -0.38 -20.45
CA HIS A 83 -8.44 -0.31 -20.72
C HIS A 83 -8.88 -1.29 -21.81
N GLY A 84 -8.06 -1.54 -22.81
CA GLY A 84 -8.36 -2.56 -23.81
C GLY A 84 -8.27 -3.99 -23.28
N LEU A 85 -7.40 -4.25 -22.29
CA LEU A 85 -7.40 -5.52 -21.56
C LEU A 85 -8.64 -5.65 -20.66
N ALA A 86 -9.11 -4.54 -20.07
CA ALA A 86 -10.36 -4.51 -19.32
C ALA A 86 -11.57 -4.82 -20.22
N ASP A 87 -11.64 -4.22 -21.42
CA ASP A 87 -12.70 -4.51 -22.39
C ASP A 87 -12.70 -6.00 -22.79
N LEU A 88 -11.52 -6.59 -23.00
CA LEU A 88 -11.39 -8.03 -23.29
C LEU A 88 -11.87 -8.91 -22.14
N ALA A 89 -11.52 -8.56 -20.90
CA ALA A 89 -11.95 -9.30 -19.73
C ALA A 89 -13.48 -9.21 -19.54
N ARG A 90 -14.07 -8.04 -19.82
CA ARG A 90 -15.53 -7.82 -19.84
C ARG A 90 -16.22 -8.64 -20.93
N ASP A 91 -15.59 -8.80 -22.09
CA ASP A 91 -16.05 -9.69 -23.17
C ASP A 91 -15.82 -11.20 -22.86
N HIS A 92 -15.57 -11.55 -21.59
CA HIS A 92 -15.31 -12.90 -21.09
C HIS A 92 -14.09 -13.61 -21.71
N ALA A 93 -13.09 -12.86 -22.19
CA ALA A 93 -11.82 -13.46 -22.59
C ALA A 93 -11.03 -13.93 -21.35
N ASP A 94 -10.39 -15.11 -21.44
CA ASP A 94 -9.50 -15.64 -20.40
C ASP A 94 -8.17 -14.88 -20.38
N LEU A 95 -8.20 -13.68 -19.79
CA LEU A 95 -7.04 -12.81 -19.64
C LEU A 95 -5.90 -13.49 -18.85
N PRO A 96 -6.15 -14.23 -17.76
CA PRO A 96 -5.10 -14.99 -17.08
C PRO A 96 -4.37 -16.00 -17.97
N ALA A 97 -5.08 -16.70 -18.87
CA ALA A 97 -4.44 -17.59 -19.83
C ALA A 97 -3.65 -16.82 -20.91
N LEU A 98 -4.17 -15.68 -21.37
CA LEU A 98 -3.50 -14.83 -22.35
C LEU A 98 -2.21 -14.19 -21.79
N LEU A 99 -2.22 -13.71 -20.54
CA LEU A 99 -1.05 -13.11 -19.87
C LEU A 99 0.07 -14.13 -19.61
N ARG A 100 -0.28 -15.40 -19.37
CA ARG A 100 0.67 -16.51 -19.22
C ARG A 100 1.16 -17.11 -20.54
N SER A 101 0.68 -16.61 -21.68
CA SER A 101 1.01 -17.18 -22.99
C SER A 101 2.41 -16.81 -23.46
N GLU A 102 3.00 -17.65 -24.30
CA GLU A 102 4.25 -17.33 -24.99
C GLU A 102 4.14 -16.05 -25.83
N ALA A 103 2.95 -15.75 -26.36
CA ALA A 103 2.71 -14.52 -27.10
C ALA A 103 2.90 -13.27 -26.23
N ALA A 104 2.43 -13.28 -24.98
CA ALA A 104 2.65 -12.19 -24.04
C ALA A 104 4.15 -12.01 -23.75
N LEU A 105 4.86 -13.11 -23.50
CA LEU A 105 6.30 -13.09 -23.27
C LEU A 105 7.07 -12.48 -24.46
N ARG A 106 6.78 -12.93 -25.69
CA ARG A 106 7.40 -12.41 -26.91
C ARG A 106 7.07 -10.94 -27.16
N LEU A 107 5.87 -10.48 -26.83
CA LEU A 107 5.49 -9.07 -26.96
C LEU A 107 6.25 -8.19 -25.95
N LEU A 108 6.37 -8.65 -24.70
CA LEU A 108 7.15 -7.95 -23.69
C LEU A 108 8.64 -7.93 -24.06
N GLU A 109 9.19 -9.04 -24.52
CA GLU A 109 10.57 -9.13 -25.01
C GLU A 109 10.82 -8.14 -26.16
N ARG A 110 9.93 -8.12 -27.16
CA ARG A 110 10.02 -7.15 -28.28
C ARG A 110 10.00 -5.71 -27.79
N ALA A 111 9.15 -5.38 -26.82
CA ALA A 111 9.09 -4.04 -26.25
C ALA A 111 10.39 -3.68 -25.50
N CYS A 112 11.02 -4.64 -24.82
CA CYS A 112 12.32 -4.45 -24.15
C CYS A 112 13.48 -4.26 -25.14
N ARG A 113 13.38 -4.83 -26.34
CA ARG A 113 14.38 -4.70 -27.41
C ARG A 113 14.11 -3.56 -28.39
N ALA A 114 12.98 -2.84 -28.23
CA ALA A 114 12.62 -1.75 -29.11
C ALA A 114 13.57 -0.54 -28.96
N PRO A 115 13.78 0.25 -30.03
CA PRO A 115 14.51 1.51 -29.94
C PRO A 115 13.86 2.45 -28.90
N GLY A 116 14.66 3.07 -28.04
CA GLY A 116 14.19 3.95 -26.97
C GLY A 116 13.77 3.23 -25.68
N ALA A 117 13.94 1.90 -25.61
CA ALA A 117 13.75 1.17 -24.37
C ALA A 117 14.78 1.56 -23.29
N LEU A 118 14.38 1.44 -22.02
CA LEU A 118 15.21 1.60 -20.84
C LEU A 118 16.43 0.67 -20.94
N PRO A 119 17.65 1.14 -20.62
CA PRO A 119 18.84 0.27 -20.59
C PRO A 119 18.66 -0.96 -19.70
N ALA A 120 18.01 -0.79 -18.54
CA ALA A 120 17.69 -1.89 -17.64
C ALA A 120 16.68 -2.90 -18.25
N ALA A 121 15.74 -2.45 -19.06
CA ALA A 121 14.80 -3.34 -19.76
C ALA A 121 15.49 -4.12 -20.88
N HIS A 122 16.45 -3.50 -21.58
CA HIS A 122 17.20 -4.15 -22.66
C HIS A 122 18.01 -5.36 -22.17
N ALA A 123 18.46 -5.33 -20.92
CA ALA A 123 19.19 -6.42 -20.27
C ALA A 123 18.29 -7.59 -19.81
N ALA A 124 16.95 -7.46 -19.90
CA ALA A 124 16.02 -8.47 -19.43
C ALA A 124 16.24 -9.83 -20.13
N GLN A 125 16.35 -10.88 -19.32
CA GLN A 125 16.40 -12.26 -19.75
C GLN A 125 15.03 -12.94 -19.55
N VAL A 126 14.86 -14.14 -20.11
CA VAL A 126 13.60 -14.90 -20.02
C VAL A 126 13.09 -15.04 -18.58
N PRO A 127 13.91 -15.38 -17.56
CA PRO A 127 13.43 -15.46 -16.17
C PRO A 127 12.87 -14.13 -15.65
N ASP A 128 13.47 -13.00 -16.04
CA ASP A 128 13.00 -11.67 -15.65
C ASP A 128 11.63 -11.38 -16.26
N LEU A 129 11.47 -11.68 -17.56
CA LEU A 129 10.23 -11.47 -18.28
C LEU A 129 9.10 -12.34 -17.71
N LEU A 130 9.39 -13.61 -17.36
CA LEU A 130 8.44 -14.50 -16.71
C LEU A 130 8.01 -13.98 -15.33
N ALA A 131 8.95 -13.47 -14.52
CA ALA A 131 8.65 -12.85 -13.24
C ALA A 131 7.75 -11.61 -13.41
N VAL A 132 8.02 -10.78 -14.43
CA VAL A 132 7.19 -9.62 -14.76
C VAL A 132 5.78 -10.06 -15.17
N THR A 133 5.63 -11.00 -16.10
CA THR A 133 4.31 -11.47 -16.55
C THR A 133 3.50 -12.11 -15.42
N THR A 134 4.16 -12.82 -14.49
CA THR A 134 3.51 -13.41 -13.31
C THR A 134 2.93 -12.33 -12.41
N HIS A 135 3.71 -11.29 -12.11
CA HIS A 135 3.23 -10.17 -11.31
C HIS A 135 2.17 -9.32 -12.03
N LEU A 136 2.25 -9.18 -13.36
CA LEU A 136 1.19 -8.51 -14.13
C LEU A 136 -0.12 -9.30 -14.07
N ASP A 137 -0.10 -10.64 -14.16
CA ASP A 137 -1.30 -11.46 -13.97
C ASP A 137 -1.93 -11.27 -12.59
N GLU A 138 -1.11 -11.27 -11.53
CA GLU A 138 -1.59 -11.07 -10.16
C GLU A 138 -2.21 -9.67 -10.00
N ALA A 139 -1.50 -8.64 -10.46
CA ALA A 139 -1.94 -7.26 -10.35
C ALA A 139 -3.20 -6.96 -11.18
N LEU A 140 -3.33 -7.55 -12.37
CA LEU A 140 -4.44 -7.31 -13.30
C LEU A 140 -5.60 -8.29 -13.14
N ARG A 141 -5.51 -9.25 -12.21
CA ARG A 141 -6.58 -10.20 -11.90
C ARG A 141 -7.95 -9.54 -11.63
N PRO A 142 -8.05 -8.37 -10.97
CA PRO A 142 -9.33 -7.69 -10.77
C PRO A 142 -10.09 -7.38 -12.07
N LEU A 143 -9.41 -7.27 -13.22
CA LEU A 143 -10.07 -7.04 -14.51
C LEU A 143 -11.00 -8.20 -14.91
N SER A 144 -10.70 -9.42 -14.46
CA SER A 144 -11.39 -10.65 -14.88
C SER A 144 -12.38 -11.19 -13.86
N LEU A 145 -12.70 -10.44 -12.81
CA LEU A 145 -13.70 -10.83 -11.82
C LEU A 145 -15.12 -10.62 -12.38
N ASP A 146 -16.08 -11.39 -11.87
CA ASP A 146 -17.51 -11.36 -12.23
C ASP A 146 -18.31 -10.26 -11.51
N TRP A 147 -17.62 -9.43 -10.74
CA TRP A 147 -18.20 -8.34 -9.94
C TRP A 147 -18.78 -7.16 -10.74
N TYR A 148 -18.96 -7.26 -12.06
CA TYR A 148 -19.41 -6.14 -12.89
C TYR A 148 -20.92 -5.87 -12.85
N GLY A 149 -21.74 -6.82 -12.39
CA GLY A 149 -23.20 -6.68 -12.37
C GLY A 149 -23.98 -7.70 -13.19
N ASP A 150 -23.30 -8.60 -13.92
CA ASP A 150 -23.94 -9.58 -14.81
C ASP A 150 -24.57 -10.73 -14.00
N GLY A 151 -25.69 -10.46 -13.31
CA GLY A 151 -26.52 -11.44 -12.59
C GLY A 151 -26.62 -11.25 -11.07
N ALA A 152 -25.81 -10.37 -10.47
CA ALA A 152 -25.89 -9.99 -9.06
C ALA A 152 -25.34 -8.56 -8.87
N PRO A 153 -25.72 -7.84 -7.80
CA PRO A 153 -25.18 -6.51 -7.53
C PRO A 153 -23.65 -6.48 -7.56
N GLY A 154 -23.11 -5.60 -8.40
CA GLY A 154 -21.69 -5.43 -8.64
C GLY A 154 -21.32 -3.96 -8.81
N LEU A 155 -20.29 -3.70 -9.61
CA LEU A 155 -19.77 -2.37 -9.92
C LEU A 155 -20.79 -1.47 -10.64
N ASP A 156 -21.85 -2.03 -11.22
CA ASP A 156 -22.97 -1.31 -11.82
C ASP A 156 -23.92 -0.67 -10.79
N THR A 157 -23.89 -1.16 -9.54
CA THR A 157 -24.77 -0.70 -8.45
C THR A 157 -24.11 0.30 -7.48
N VAL A 158 -22.85 0.66 -7.71
CA VAL A 158 -22.10 1.54 -6.79
C VAL A 158 -22.16 3.01 -7.21
N ASP A 159 -22.46 3.88 -6.26
CA ASP A 159 -22.49 5.34 -6.46
C ASP A 159 -21.11 6.01 -6.32
N LEU A 160 -20.17 5.34 -5.64
CA LEU A 160 -18.82 5.84 -5.39
C LEU A 160 -17.84 4.68 -5.22
N CYS A 161 -16.66 4.79 -5.83
CA CYS A 161 -15.54 3.90 -5.53
C CYS A 161 -14.45 4.65 -4.76
N HIS A 162 -14.04 4.09 -3.62
CA HIS A 162 -12.96 4.62 -2.81
C HIS A 162 -11.76 3.66 -2.82
N ALA A 163 -10.62 4.14 -3.31
CA ALA A 163 -9.35 3.42 -3.27
C ALA A 163 -8.43 4.05 -2.21
N THR A 164 -7.81 3.22 -1.39
CA THR A 164 -6.85 3.64 -0.35
C THR A 164 -5.39 3.66 -0.82
N ALA A 165 -5.16 3.34 -2.10
CA ALA A 165 -3.85 3.42 -2.76
C ALA A 165 -4.01 3.50 -4.28
N ALA A 166 -3.09 4.18 -4.96
CA ALA A 166 -3.06 4.29 -6.42
C ALA A 166 -2.37 3.11 -7.12
N GLY A 167 -2.62 1.89 -6.63
CA GLY A 167 -2.07 0.63 -7.16
C GLY A 167 -3.15 -0.31 -7.70
N PRO A 168 -2.92 -1.64 -7.71
CA PRO A 168 -3.92 -2.62 -8.13
C PRO A 168 -5.27 -2.53 -7.39
N THR A 169 -5.27 -2.01 -6.16
CA THR A 169 -6.47 -1.74 -5.36
C THR A 169 -7.41 -0.71 -6.02
N ALA A 170 -6.89 0.19 -6.85
CA ALA A 170 -7.67 1.19 -7.57
C ALA A 170 -8.34 0.64 -8.85
N LEU A 171 -8.02 -0.59 -9.29
CA LEU A 171 -8.56 -1.15 -10.53
C LEU A 171 -10.08 -1.24 -10.51
N ALA A 172 -10.69 -1.65 -9.38
CA ALA A 172 -12.15 -1.68 -9.24
C ALA A 172 -12.79 -0.32 -9.56
N GLY A 173 -12.20 0.74 -9.01
CA GLY A 173 -12.66 2.12 -9.22
C GLY A 173 -12.42 2.64 -10.63
N LEU A 174 -11.29 2.27 -11.25
CA LEU A 174 -11.02 2.56 -12.67
C LEU A 174 -12.05 1.91 -13.59
N LEU A 175 -12.42 0.66 -13.30
CA LEU A 175 -13.41 -0.10 -14.06
C LEU A 175 -14.82 0.47 -13.87
N ALA A 176 -15.22 0.74 -12.62
CA ALA A 176 -16.52 1.32 -12.33
C ALA A 176 -16.68 2.68 -13.03
N LYS A 177 -15.65 3.52 -12.95
CA LYS A 177 -15.65 4.80 -13.66
C LYS A 177 -15.74 4.64 -15.17
N ARG A 178 -14.99 3.69 -15.76
CA ARG A 178 -14.98 3.47 -17.21
C ARG A 178 -16.33 2.97 -17.73
N PHE A 179 -16.89 1.95 -17.08
CA PHE A 179 -18.05 1.23 -17.61
C PHE A 179 -19.38 1.80 -17.13
N PHE A 180 -19.41 2.44 -15.97
CA PHE A 180 -20.66 2.92 -15.33
C PHE A 180 -20.62 4.41 -14.99
N GLY A 181 -19.50 5.10 -15.22
CA GLY A 181 -19.36 6.52 -14.90
C GLY A 181 -19.20 6.81 -13.40
N THR A 182 -19.11 5.78 -12.56
CA THR A 182 -18.98 5.92 -11.10
C THR A 182 -17.75 6.78 -10.72
N PRO A 183 -17.92 7.82 -9.88
CA PRO A 183 -16.81 8.60 -9.36
C PRO A 183 -15.77 7.76 -8.61
N LEU A 184 -14.49 8.08 -8.82
CA LEU A 184 -13.36 7.46 -8.12
C LEU A 184 -12.73 8.46 -7.15
N LEU A 185 -12.75 8.13 -5.86
CA LEU A 185 -12.02 8.80 -4.79
C LEU A 185 -10.75 8.02 -4.46
N VAL A 186 -9.62 8.72 -4.31
CA VAL A 186 -8.35 8.11 -3.90
C VAL A 186 -7.85 8.77 -2.63
N THR A 187 -7.69 8.01 -1.55
CA THR A 187 -7.04 8.48 -0.31
C THR A 187 -5.71 7.77 -0.15
N GLU A 188 -4.64 8.50 0.13
CA GLU A 188 -3.32 7.92 0.38
C GLU A 188 -2.65 8.62 1.56
N ASP A 189 -2.37 7.84 2.61
CA ASP A 189 -1.76 8.33 3.86
C ASP A 189 -0.23 8.44 3.77
N GLY A 190 0.38 7.86 2.74
CA GLY A 190 1.80 7.98 2.45
C GLY A 190 2.07 7.87 0.95
N PRO A 191 3.28 8.23 0.49
CA PRO A 191 3.64 8.06 -0.91
C PRO A 191 3.74 6.56 -1.24
N GLY A 192 2.64 5.93 -1.64
CA GLY A 192 2.55 4.49 -1.92
C GLY A 192 3.61 4.01 -2.91
N LEU A 193 3.93 4.83 -3.92
CA LEU A 193 5.02 4.56 -4.86
C LEU A 193 6.41 4.55 -4.20
N ARG A 194 6.67 5.43 -3.23
CA ARG A 194 7.95 5.45 -2.49
C ARG A 194 8.06 4.25 -1.57
N ALA A 195 7.00 3.95 -0.81
CA ALA A 195 6.94 2.77 0.04
C ALA A 195 7.18 1.50 -0.79
N HIS A 196 6.56 1.39 -1.97
CA HIS A 196 6.77 0.28 -2.89
C HIS A 196 8.18 0.24 -3.50
N HIS A 197 8.78 1.38 -3.84
CA HIS A 197 10.18 1.41 -4.30
C HIS A 197 11.15 0.95 -3.21
N LEU A 198 10.88 1.27 -1.94
CA LEU A 198 11.68 0.84 -0.79
C LEU A 198 11.45 -0.62 -0.44
N ASP A 199 10.19 -1.08 -0.41
CA ASP A 199 9.83 -2.48 -0.13
C ASP A 199 10.34 -3.41 -1.22
N ARG A 200 10.25 -3.01 -2.50
CA ARG A 200 10.84 -3.83 -3.56
C ARG A 200 12.33 -3.98 -3.42
N ALA A 201 13.07 -2.99 -2.88
CA ALA A 201 14.51 -3.09 -2.71
C ALA A 201 14.93 -4.32 -1.88
N THR A 202 14.03 -4.85 -1.04
CA THR A 202 14.24 -6.06 -0.23
C THR A 202 13.72 -7.35 -0.92
N THR A 203 12.87 -7.23 -1.96
CA THR A 203 12.43 -8.38 -2.77
C THR A 203 13.55 -8.86 -3.72
N PRO A 204 13.82 -10.18 -3.81
CA PRO A 204 14.88 -10.75 -4.65
C PRO A 204 14.50 -10.76 -6.14
N LEU A 205 14.41 -9.58 -6.73
CA LEU A 205 14.21 -9.39 -8.17
C LEU A 205 15.47 -8.85 -8.82
N ASN A 206 15.80 -9.36 -10.01
CA ASN A 206 16.86 -8.79 -10.81
C ASN A 206 16.49 -7.37 -11.27
N ALA A 207 17.52 -6.56 -11.56
CA ALA A 207 17.35 -5.17 -11.96
C ALA A 207 16.36 -4.96 -13.13
N PRO A 208 16.34 -5.78 -14.19
CA PRO A 208 15.38 -5.63 -15.29
C PRO A 208 13.92 -5.80 -14.86
N ALA A 209 13.60 -6.88 -14.16
CA ALA A 209 12.24 -7.15 -13.65
C ALA A 209 11.78 -6.05 -12.69
N ARG A 210 12.68 -5.60 -11.82
CA ARG A 210 12.45 -4.49 -10.89
C ARG A 210 12.12 -3.19 -11.62
N ALA A 211 12.87 -2.86 -12.68
CA ALA A 211 12.65 -1.65 -13.48
C ALA A 211 11.29 -1.66 -14.19
N LEU A 212 10.93 -2.78 -14.85
CA LEU A 212 9.67 -2.93 -15.57
C LEU A 212 8.46 -2.85 -14.63
N LEU A 213 8.53 -3.50 -13.47
CA LEU A 213 7.43 -3.48 -12.50
C LEU A 213 7.31 -2.15 -11.78
N ALA A 214 8.44 -1.47 -11.54
CA ALA A 214 8.44 -0.08 -11.10
C ALA A 214 7.78 0.85 -12.14
N ALA A 215 8.01 0.63 -13.44
CA ALA A 215 7.36 1.37 -14.51
C ALA A 215 5.84 1.11 -14.55
N PHE A 216 5.42 -0.15 -14.42
CA PHE A 216 4.00 -0.52 -14.36
C PHE A 216 3.26 0.20 -13.22
N GLN A 217 3.85 0.19 -12.03
CA GLN A 217 3.23 0.80 -10.86
C GLN A 217 3.12 2.33 -10.99
N ARG A 218 4.17 2.98 -11.50
CA ARG A 218 4.12 4.42 -11.79
C ARG A 218 3.04 4.76 -12.82
N ALA A 219 2.94 3.97 -13.88
CA ALA A 219 1.95 4.19 -14.93
C ALA A 219 0.51 3.92 -14.44
N LEU A 220 0.31 2.89 -13.63
CA LEU A 220 -0.97 2.59 -12.98
C LEU A 220 -1.40 3.70 -12.01
N ALA A 221 -0.46 4.20 -11.21
CA ALA A 221 -0.72 5.33 -10.32
C ALA A 221 -1.06 6.60 -11.12
N ALA A 222 -0.32 6.90 -12.18
CA ALA A 222 -0.58 8.05 -13.04
C ALA A 222 -1.99 7.97 -13.68
N GLU A 223 -2.37 6.82 -14.23
CA GLU A 223 -3.72 6.61 -14.78
C GLU A 223 -4.79 6.71 -13.68
N THR A 224 -4.51 6.16 -12.49
CA THR A 224 -5.42 6.28 -11.35
C THR A 224 -5.66 7.74 -10.98
N TYR A 225 -4.62 8.56 -10.85
CA TYR A 225 -4.77 9.99 -10.57
C TYR A 225 -5.43 10.75 -11.72
N ALA A 226 -5.11 10.40 -12.97
CA ALA A 226 -5.70 11.00 -14.17
C ALA A 226 -7.21 10.69 -14.29
N ARG A 227 -7.68 9.58 -13.71
CA ARG A 227 -9.10 9.20 -13.69
C ARG A 227 -9.80 9.53 -12.40
N ALA A 228 -9.11 9.69 -11.28
CA ALA A 228 -9.73 10.05 -10.01
C ALA A 228 -10.56 11.35 -10.15
N THR A 229 -11.74 11.35 -9.55
CA THR A 229 -12.59 12.55 -9.41
C THR A 229 -12.02 13.45 -8.32
N LEU A 230 -11.57 12.85 -7.21
CA LEU A 230 -10.97 13.53 -6.07
C LEU A 230 -9.81 12.69 -5.52
N ILE A 231 -8.73 13.35 -5.11
CA ILE A 231 -7.55 12.72 -4.49
C ILE A 231 -7.30 13.42 -3.16
N THR A 232 -7.28 12.65 -2.06
CA THR A 232 -7.07 13.15 -0.71
C THR A 232 -5.77 12.64 -0.11
N PRO A 233 -4.64 13.35 -0.30
CA PRO A 233 -3.39 13.02 0.38
C PRO A 233 -3.47 13.32 1.88
N GLY A 234 -2.89 12.44 2.70
CA GLY A 234 -2.76 12.62 4.15
C GLY A 234 -1.81 13.76 4.57
N THR A 235 -0.87 14.13 3.69
CA THR A 235 0.16 15.14 3.98
C THR A 235 0.49 16.00 2.76
N ALA A 236 1.03 17.20 3.01
CA ALA A 236 1.60 18.04 1.94
C ALA A 236 2.78 17.36 1.22
N HIS A 237 3.51 16.46 1.92
CA HIS A 237 4.58 15.68 1.30
C HIS A 237 4.02 14.67 0.29
N ALA A 238 3.00 13.90 0.67
CA ALA A 238 2.34 12.95 -0.22
C ALA A 238 1.74 13.66 -1.45
N ARG A 239 1.10 14.82 -1.25
CA ARG A 239 0.59 15.67 -2.33
C ARG A 239 1.65 15.98 -3.39
N ARG A 240 2.84 16.42 -2.98
CA ARG A 240 3.94 16.74 -3.93
C ARG A 240 4.37 15.52 -4.75
N TRP A 241 4.32 14.33 -4.18
CA TRP A 241 4.61 13.09 -4.91
C TRP A 241 3.53 12.80 -5.95
N GLN A 242 2.26 12.92 -5.57
CA GLN A 242 1.12 12.70 -6.47
C GLN A 242 1.15 13.69 -7.64
N GLU A 243 1.43 14.97 -7.40
CA GLU A 243 1.60 15.99 -8.45
C GLU A 243 2.72 15.61 -9.43
N ARG A 244 3.88 15.14 -8.93
CA ARG A 244 4.96 14.61 -9.79
C ARG A 244 4.57 13.36 -10.57
N CYS A 245 3.58 12.62 -10.09
CA CYS A 245 3.02 11.45 -10.78
C CYS A 245 1.85 11.82 -11.71
N GLY A 246 1.59 13.11 -11.95
CA GLY A 246 0.58 13.57 -12.92
C GLY A 246 -0.79 13.88 -12.32
N ALA A 247 -0.95 13.87 -10.99
CA ALA A 247 -2.19 14.29 -10.36
C ALA A 247 -2.46 15.79 -10.60
N ALA A 248 -3.65 16.11 -11.11
CA ALA A 248 -4.03 17.48 -11.39
C ALA A 248 -4.29 18.28 -10.09
N PRO A 249 -3.67 19.45 -9.88
CA PRO A 249 -3.79 20.23 -8.64
C PRO A 249 -5.24 20.53 -8.23
N GLN A 250 -6.13 20.76 -9.20
CA GLN A 250 -7.54 21.04 -8.94
C GLN A 250 -8.30 19.86 -8.32
N ARG A 251 -7.81 18.63 -8.48
CA ARG A 251 -8.40 17.40 -7.93
C ARG A 251 -7.80 16.98 -6.58
N LEU A 252 -6.78 17.70 -6.10
CA LEU A 252 -6.12 17.39 -4.84
C LEU A 252 -6.72 18.19 -3.68
N ARG A 253 -7.07 17.50 -2.60
CA ARG A 253 -7.55 18.09 -1.34
C ARG A 253 -6.85 17.39 -0.18
N THR A 254 -5.83 18.02 0.39
CA THR A 254 -5.11 17.45 1.54
C THR A 254 -6.05 17.34 2.73
N VAL A 255 -6.24 16.12 3.22
CA VAL A 255 -7.03 15.82 4.43
C VAL A 255 -6.07 15.17 5.40
N HIS A 256 -5.74 15.86 6.48
CA HIS A 256 -4.82 15.32 7.48
C HIS A 256 -5.51 14.20 8.27
N PRO A 257 -4.86 13.06 8.49
CA PRO A 257 -5.42 11.99 9.30
C PRO A 257 -5.66 12.54 10.72
N GLY A 258 -6.88 12.33 11.22
CA GLY A 258 -7.23 12.69 12.58
C GLY A 258 -6.67 11.69 13.59
N VAL A 259 -6.43 12.16 14.82
CA VAL A 259 -6.22 11.29 15.98
C VAL A 259 -7.44 11.40 16.89
N PRO A 260 -7.90 10.30 17.52
CA PRO A 260 -8.96 10.38 18.52
C PRO A 260 -8.47 11.25 19.68
N ALA A 261 -9.03 12.46 19.81
CA ALA A 261 -8.54 13.48 20.75
C ALA A 261 -8.85 13.17 22.22
N GLY A 262 -9.90 12.37 22.49
CA GLY A 262 -10.40 12.11 23.85
C GLY A 262 -9.32 11.72 24.87
N PRO A 263 -8.46 10.73 24.59
CA PRO A 263 -7.32 10.38 25.43
C PRO A 263 -6.38 11.54 25.74
N PHE A 264 -5.99 12.33 24.74
CA PHE A 264 -5.05 13.44 24.88
C PHE A 264 -5.63 14.62 25.66
N LEU A 265 -6.95 14.84 25.57
CA LEU A 265 -7.65 15.87 26.33
C LEU A 265 -7.76 15.56 27.83
N ARG A 266 -7.52 14.31 28.25
CA ARG A 266 -7.59 13.89 29.66
C ARG A 266 -6.24 13.99 30.38
N VAL A 267 -5.17 14.23 29.64
CA VAL A 267 -3.84 14.44 30.20
C VAL A 267 -3.80 15.85 30.80
N PRO A 268 -3.53 16.00 32.10
CA PRO A 268 -3.42 17.32 32.72
C PRO A 268 -2.16 18.05 32.21
N ASP A 269 -2.24 19.37 32.09
CA ASP A 269 -1.06 20.19 31.78
C ASP A 269 -0.01 20.02 32.88
N ALA A 270 1.15 19.46 32.53
CA ALA A 270 2.29 19.35 33.44
C ALA A 270 3.02 20.70 33.53
N VAL A 271 3.45 21.06 34.74
CA VAL A 271 4.37 22.19 34.92
C VAL A 271 5.73 21.80 34.34
N ALA A 272 6.28 22.63 33.45
CA ALA A 272 7.61 22.41 32.91
C ALA A 272 8.63 22.31 34.06
N ASP A 273 9.24 21.14 34.21
CA ASP A 273 10.22 20.82 35.26
C ASP A 273 11.66 21.26 34.91
N GLY A 274 11.83 21.88 33.74
CA GLY A 274 13.13 22.31 33.21
C GLY A 274 13.97 21.17 32.62
N ALA A 275 13.49 19.93 32.67
CA ALA A 275 14.19 18.79 32.08
C ALA A 275 14.05 18.78 30.55
N THR A 276 15.15 18.48 29.85
CA THR A 276 15.11 18.31 28.39
C THR A 276 14.90 16.83 28.07
N THR A 277 13.64 16.40 28.06
CA THR A 277 13.26 15.01 27.77
C THR A 277 12.72 14.90 26.34
N LEU A 278 13.40 14.11 25.51
CA LEU A 278 12.91 13.72 24.20
C LEU A 278 12.09 12.44 24.35
N VAL A 279 10.92 12.40 23.72
CA VAL A 279 10.08 11.21 23.70
C VAL A 279 9.91 10.72 22.28
N TRP A 280 10.12 9.42 22.08
CA TRP A 280 9.72 8.70 20.89
C TRP A 280 8.70 7.63 21.30
N ALA A 281 7.55 7.58 20.63
CA ALA A 281 6.49 6.63 20.93
C ALA A 281 6.02 5.91 19.67
N GLY A 282 5.92 4.58 19.72
CA GLY A 282 5.40 3.76 18.61
C GLY A 282 6.00 2.36 18.51
N PRO A 283 5.56 1.55 17.52
CA PRO A 283 6.12 0.22 17.29
C PRO A 283 7.57 0.32 16.81
N VAL A 284 8.46 -0.44 17.44
CA VAL A 284 9.89 -0.49 17.13
C VAL A 284 10.12 -1.45 15.98
N GLU A 285 10.42 -0.90 14.81
CA GLU A 285 10.66 -1.65 13.57
C GLU A 285 11.74 -0.98 12.72
N PRO A 286 12.45 -1.73 11.84
CA PRO A 286 13.50 -1.17 10.98
C PRO A 286 13.07 0.07 10.18
N ALA A 287 11.81 0.09 9.71
CA ALA A 287 11.27 1.21 8.93
C ALA A 287 11.17 2.53 9.70
N LYS A 288 11.24 2.51 11.04
CA LYS A 288 11.19 3.70 11.90
C LYS A 288 12.58 4.30 12.19
N ASP A 289 13.65 3.61 11.83
CA ASP A 289 15.04 4.04 11.98
C ASP A 289 15.41 4.56 13.39
N LEU A 290 15.09 3.79 14.44
CA LEU A 290 15.53 4.10 15.81
C LEU A 290 17.05 4.08 15.94
N ALA A 291 17.75 3.29 15.12
CA ALA A 291 19.22 3.33 15.09
C ALA A 291 19.74 4.71 14.65
N GLY A 292 19.11 5.34 13.67
CA GLY A 292 19.34 6.74 13.30
C GLY A 292 19.01 7.70 14.43
N LEU A 293 17.85 7.53 15.07
CA LEU A 293 17.42 8.34 16.24
C LEU A 293 18.47 8.31 17.37
N LEU A 294 18.97 7.13 17.74
CA LEU A 294 19.96 6.98 18.81
C LEU A 294 21.28 7.70 18.49
N ARG A 295 21.74 7.61 17.24
CA ARG A 295 22.94 8.34 16.78
C ARG A 295 22.72 9.85 16.77
N ALA A 296 21.55 10.30 16.31
CA ALA A 296 21.19 11.71 16.35
C ALA A 296 21.11 12.23 17.79
N PHE A 297 20.56 11.45 18.72
CA PHE A 297 20.51 11.79 20.13
C PHE A 297 21.90 11.88 20.77
N ALA A 298 22.84 11.01 20.38
CA ALA A 298 24.24 11.13 20.82
C ALA A 298 24.85 12.48 20.41
N HIS A 299 24.49 12.98 19.22
CA HIS A 299 24.90 14.31 18.79
C HIS A 299 24.21 15.43 19.60
N VAL A 300 22.91 15.32 19.87
CA VAL A 300 22.18 16.30 20.72
C VAL A 300 22.84 16.46 22.08
N ARG A 301 23.28 15.37 22.72
CA ARG A 301 23.95 15.41 24.02
C ARG A 301 25.29 16.12 24.03
N THR A 302 25.91 16.36 22.87
CA THR A 302 27.13 17.19 22.80
C THR A 302 26.82 18.67 23.06
N ALA A 303 25.61 19.12 22.74
CA ALA A 303 25.15 20.49 22.97
C ALA A 303 24.28 20.62 24.24
N VAL A 304 23.51 19.58 24.58
CA VAL A 304 22.65 19.54 25.77
C VAL A 304 22.96 18.27 26.58
N PRO A 305 24.01 18.29 27.43
CA PRO A 305 24.49 17.10 28.12
C PRO A 305 23.44 16.41 29.00
N ASP A 306 22.54 17.20 29.59
CA ASP A 306 21.50 16.72 30.51
C ASP A 306 20.23 16.22 29.80
N ALA A 307 20.20 16.23 28.46
CA ALA A 307 19.06 15.71 27.72
C ALA A 307 18.89 14.20 27.91
N THR A 308 17.65 13.75 28.05
CA THR A 308 17.26 12.33 28.15
C THR A 308 16.37 11.92 26.99
N LEU A 309 16.36 10.64 26.64
CA LEU A 309 15.51 10.07 25.59
C LEU A 309 14.70 8.90 26.13
N ARG A 310 13.37 9.02 26.06
CA ARG A 310 12.41 7.96 26.37
C ARG A 310 11.88 7.34 25.08
N ILE A 311 12.05 6.04 24.94
CA ILE A 311 11.55 5.24 23.81
C ILE A 311 10.42 4.37 24.36
N VAL A 312 9.18 4.77 24.09
CA VAL A 312 7.97 4.10 24.58
C VAL A 312 7.38 3.26 23.46
N GLY A 313 7.52 1.93 23.56
CA GLY A 313 7.08 1.06 22.48
C GLY A 313 7.65 -0.35 22.52
N GLY A 314 6.86 -1.30 22.01
CA GLY A 314 7.25 -2.70 21.85
C GLY A 314 7.73 -2.99 20.43
N PRO A 315 8.21 -4.22 20.16
CA PRO A 315 8.43 -4.65 18.78
C PRO A 315 7.10 -4.53 18.00
N GLY A 316 7.16 -4.03 16.77
CA GLY A 316 6.00 -4.04 15.89
C GLY A 316 5.73 -5.41 15.26
N ASP A 317 4.90 -5.43 14.22
CA ASP A 317 4.43 -6.66 13.56
C ASP A 317 5.43 -7.21 12.52
N ALA A 318 6.46 -6.43 12.16
CA ALA A 318 7.47 -6.88 11.21
C ALA A 318 8.22 -8.14 11.72
N PRO A 319 8.54 -9.12 10.86
CA PRO A 319 9.20 -10.37 11.28
C PRO A 319 10.50 -10.17 12.07
N ASP A 320 11.26 -9.14 11.72
CA ASP A 320 12.55 -8.81 12.32
C ASP A 320 12.44 -7.76 13.44
N ALA A 321 11.24 -7.34 13.83
CA ALA A 321 11.02 -6.25 14.80
C ALA A 321 11.66 -6.52 16.16
N ALA A 322 11.51 -7.75 16.68
CA ALA A 322 12.11 -8.15 17.95
C ALA A 322 13.64 -8.11 17.91
N ALA A 323 14.24 -8.63 16.83
CA ALA A 323 15.68 -8.57 16.61
C ALA A 323 16.18 -7.13 16.46
N TYR A 324 15.41 -6.28 15.77
CA TYR A 324 15.71 -4.86 15.61
C TYR A 324 15.65 -4.09 16.93
N LEU A 325 14.66 -4.37 17.79
CA LEU A 325 14.58 -3.80 19.13
C LEU A 325 15.79 -4.20 19.99
N ALA A 326 16.17 -5.48 19.97
CA ALA A 326 17.37 -5.96 20.67
C ALA A 326 18.64 -5.26 20.15
N HIS A 327 18.75 -5.08 18.83
CA HIS A 327 19.83 -4.31 18.21
C HIS A 327 19.85 -2.84 18.69
N CYS A 328 18.70 -2.18 18.78
CA CYS A 328 18.60 -0.80 19.25
C CYS A 328 19.01 -0.66 20.73
N ARG A 329 18.62 -1.61 21.59
CA ARG A 329 19.06 -1.63 23.00
C ARG A 329 20.59 -1.76 23.10
N ALA A 330 21.18 -2.74 22.40
CA ALA A 330 22.62 -2.91 22.36
C ALA A 330 23.36 -1.70 21.75
N LEU A 331 22.75 -1.01 20.78
CA LEU A 331 23.31 0.22 20.23
C LEU A 331 23.27 1.36 21.25
N ALA A 332 22.19 1.51 22.02
CA ALA A 332 22.09 2.50 23.07
C ALA A 332 23.17 2.28 24.14
N ASP A 333 23.36 1.04 24.61
CA ASP A 333 24.38 0.70 25.61
C ASP A 333 25.80 1.04 25.13
N ARG A 334 26.09 0.83 23.84
CA ARG A 334 27.38 1.20 23.24
C ARG A 334 27.57 2.70 23.08
N LEU A 335 26.53 3.43 22.68
CA LEU A 335 26.61 4.87 22.46
C LEU A 335 26.64 5.66 23.78
N PHE A 336 26.05 5.10 24.83
CA PHE A 336 25.91 5.75 26.13
C PHE A 336 26.40 4.84 27.26
N PRO A 337 27.71 4.58 27.36
CA PRO A 337 28.25 3.75 28.43
C PRO A 337 28.06 4.41 29.81
N GLY A 338 27.57 3.66 30.79
CA GLY A 338 27.35 4.11 32.17
C GLY A 338 25.89 3.92 32.62
N ALA A 339 25.69 3.67 33.92
CA ALA A 339 24.38 3.46 34.52
C ALA A 339 24.10 4.52 35.62
N PRO A 340 22.92 5.17 35.62
CA PRO A 340 21.86 5.07 34.61
C PRO A 340 22.21 5.80 33.30
N GLY A 341 21.91 5.16 32.16
CA GLY A 341 22.09 5.76 30.85
C GLY A 341 21.02 6.83 30.53
N PRO A 342 21.29 7.76 29.59
CA PRO A 342 20.37 8.82 29.18
C PRO A 342 19.20 8.33 28.31
N VAL A 343 19.23 7.07 27.85
CA VAL A 343 18.19 6.45 27.02
C VAL A 343 17.44 5.42 27.85
N ARG A 344 16.11 5.48 27.85
CA ARG A 344 15.23 4.51 28.50
C ARG A 344 14.28 3.89 27.51
N PHE A 345 14.21 2.56 27.51
CA PHE A 345 13.20 1.81 26.76
C PHE A 345 12.08 1.41 27.72
N GLU A 346 10.86 1.81 27.39
CA GLU A 346 9.66 1.57 28.17
C GLU A 346 8.71 0.70 27.33
N GLU A 347 8.18 -0.37 27.93
CA GLU A 347 7.13 -1.14 27.27
C GLU A 347 5.84 -0.31 27.24
N PRO A 348 5.09 -0.33 26.12
CA PRO A 348 3.77 0.27 26.09
C PRO A 348 2.97 -0.46 27.16
N ALA A 349 2.30 0.30 28.00
CA ALA A 349 1.60 -0.26 29.11
C ALA A 349 0.61 -1.35 28.61
N ALA A 350 0.51 -2.47 29.35
CA ALA A 350 -0.23 -3.68 28.99
C ALA A 350 -1.63 -3.40 28.39
N PRO A 351 -2.29 -4.35 27.69
CA PRO A 351 -3.64 -4.13 27.16
C PRO A 351 -4.59 -3.63 28.28
N GLY A 352 -4.92 -2.34 28.28
CA GLY A 352 -5.70 -1.68 29.35
C GLY A 352 -4.94 -0.68 30.23
N ALA A 353 -3.65 -0.45 30.02
CA ALA A 353 -2.87 0.62 30.62
C ALA A 353 -2.61 1.72 29.58
N PRO A 354 -2.18 2.93 30.00
CA PRO A 354 -2.75 4.12 29.40
C PRO A 354 -2.38 4.35 27.93
N PRO A 355 -3.26 5.04 27.18
CA PRO A 355 -3.07 5.31 25.76
C PRO A 355 -1.73 6.01 25.53
N VAL A 356 -1.17 5.86 24.32
CA VAL A 356 0.01 6.60 23.82
C VAL A 356 0.03 8.08 24.24
N ALA A 357 -1.15 8.69 24.48
CA ALA A 357 -1.33 10.00 25.10
C ALA A 357 -0.55 10.20 26.41
N ASP A 358 -0.45 9.22 27.30
CA ASP A 358 0.27 9.36 28.58
C ASP A 358 1.80 9.35 28.40
N ALA A 359 2.30 8.88 27.26
CA ALA A 359 3.71 9.07 26.90
C ALA A 359 4.03 10.52 26.53
N TYR A 360 3.00 11.32 26.17
CA TYR A 360 3.12 12.74 25.86
C TYR A 360 2.89 13.66 27.07
N ALA A 361 2.49 13.11 28.20
CA ALA A 361 2.37 13.80 29.49
C ALA A 361 3.75 14.01 30.13
#